data_AF-A0A135SAB5-F1
#
_entry.id   AF-A0A135SAB5-F1
#
_cell.length_a   1.000
_cell.length_b   1.000
_cell.length_c   1.000
_cell.angle_alpha   90.00
_cell.angle_beta   90.00
_cell.angle_gamma   90.00
#
_symmetry.space_group_name_H-M   'P 1'
#
loop_
_entity.id
_entity.type
_entity.pdbx_description
1 polymer ?
#
loop_
_entity_poly.entity_id
_entity_poly.type
_entity_poly.pdbx_seq_one_letter_code
_entity_poly.pdbx_strand_id
1 'polypeptide(L)'
;MGRTPSIHPYDVSTERPSMPKDCVPGVPVHLYSGFVEYAFIVGDMHVELFSASALRQPLATRSQNAKLVVAKLLEVNTRIKQSAERSPPDDDLHKALAVLLDFMMYGLITIAYRVVPCDEASDNPLKCGNECTEAARNALRTIVTAFESWGHLRITGWSMLLNMMFSLVPFASFIVLAGHTVATASEEDLTLLCSAVAAIEPTSSSSPSAKKLYDVCKTFYELASFSTKRRSLVSKKSQHSEQVYGQRELEDIPSLADVNFAAPPYDHIMAPQDWDAVMNEFDLGTGASAMASFVEPYIPFDGRLP
;
A
#
# COMPACT_ATOMS: atom_id res chain seq x y z
N MET A 1 -2.23 6.15 -11.84
CA MET A 1 -1.37 7.33 -11.71
C MET A 1 -0.58 7.56 -13.00
N GLY A 2 -1.22 8.01 -14.08
CA GLY A 2 -0.55 8.25 -15.37
C GLY A 2 -0.85 9.60 -16.02
N ARG A 3 -1.50 10.54 -15.30
CA ARG A 3 -1.78 11.86 -15.84
C ARG A 3 -0.72 12.85 -15.39
N THR A 4 -0.03 13.42 -16.37
CA THR A 4 0.76 14.63 -16.21
C THR A 4 -0.06 15.67 -15.44
N PRO A 5 0.52 16.37 -14.45
CA PRO A 5 -0.16 17.44 -13.73
C PRO A 5 -0.84 18.40 -14.72
N SER A 6 -2.12 18.70 -14.51
CA SER A 6 -2.84 19.66 -15.35
C SER A 6 -2.37 21.10 -15.15
N ILE A 7 -1.67 21.36 -14.05
CA ILE A 7 -0.98 22.60 -13.74
C ILE A 7 0.43 22.20 -13.35
N HIS A 8 1.43 22.60 -14.14
CA HIS A 8 2.80 22.33 -13.79
C HIS A 8 3.35 23.36 -12.80
N PRO A 9 4.38 23.03 -12.00
CA PRO A 9 5.00 23.99 -11.10
C PRO A 9 5.52 25.26 -11.81
N TYR A 10 5.92 25.15 -13.08
CA TYR A 10 6.34 26.30 -13.89
C TYR A 10 5.18 27.14 -14.44
N ASP A 11 3.93 26.65 -14.37
CA ASP A 11 2.73 27.41 -14.70
C ASP A 11 2.24 28.26 -13.51
N VAL A 12 2.79 28.05 -12.32
CA VAL A 12 2.44 28.76 -11.09
C VAL A 12 3.46 29.89 -10.88
N SER A 13 3.06 31.12 -11.19
CA SER A 13 3.90 32.32 -11.01
C SER A 13 3.97 32.80 -9.56
N THR A 14 3.17 32.23 -8.65
CA THR A 14 3.20 32.57 -7.24
C THR A 14 4.35 31.87 -6.52
N GLU A 15 5.08 32.61 -5.70
CA GLU A 15 6.10 32.04 -4.83
C GLU A 15 5.52 31.01 -3.86
N ARG A 16 6.37 30.08 -3.38
CA ARG A 16 5.98 29.14 -2.32
C ARG A 16 5.45 29.93 -1.12
N PRO A 17 4.28 29.56 -0.57
CA PRO A 17 3.76 30.22 0.62
C PRO A 17 4.78 30.16 1.76
N SER A 18 5.21 31.32 2.24
CA SER A 18 6.01 31.41 3.46
C SER A 18 5.12 31.36 4.68
N MET A 19 5.59 30.73 5.74
CA MET A 19 4.91 30.75 7.03
C MET A 19 4.68 32.19 7.50
N PRO A 20 3.45 32.57 7.87
CA PRO A 20 3.19 33.86 8.48
C PRO A 20 4.09 34.02 9.71
N LYS A 21 4.79 35.17 9.82
CA LYS A 21 5.60 35.49 11.00
C LYS A 21 4.72 35.74 12.23
N ASP A 22 3.49 36.17 11.99
CA ASP A 22 2.50 36.41 13.02
C ASP A 22 1.79 35.10 13.36
N CYS A 23 2.13 34.55 14.53
CA CYS A 23 1.47 33.36 15.04
C CYS A 23 0.06 33.74 15.50
N VAL A 24 -0.98 33.21 14.84
CA VAL A 24 -2.35 33.35 15.33
C VAL A 24 -2.53 32.37 16.49
N PRO A 25 -2.79 32.82 17.72
CA PRO A 25 -2.94 31.93 18.87
C PRO A 25 -4.04 30.89 18.62
N GLY A 26 -3.74 29.62 18.93
CA GLY A 26 -4.68 28.50 18.75
C GLY A 26 -4.75 27.91 17.35
N VAL A 27 -4.09 28.51 16.35
CA VAL A 27 -4.00 27.92 14.99
C VAL A 27 -2.74 27.07 14.89
N PRO A 28 -2.82 25.76 14.61
CA PRO A 28 -1.65 24.91 14.48
C PRO A 28 -1.03 25.07 13.09
N VAL A 29 -0.44 26.24 12.83
CA VAL A 29 0.14 26.59 11.52
C VAL A 29 1.12 25.53 11.02
N HIS A 30 1.84 24.86 11.93
CA HIS A 30 2.78 23.79 11.62
C HIS A 30 2.13 22.57 10.93
N LEU A 31 0.88 22.21 11.25
CA LEU A 31 0.16 21.12 10.60
C LEU A 31 -0.19 21.48 9.15
N TYR A 32 -0.71 22.67 8.92
CA TYR A 32 -1.05 23.17 7.59
C TYR A 32 0.21 23.36 6.72
N SER A 33 1.28 23.89 7.30
CA SER A 33 2.58 23.98 6.63
C SER A 33 3.10 22.60 6.24
N GLY A 34 3.02 21.63 7.14
CA GLY A 34 3.44 20.26 6.89
C GLY A 34 2.66 19.63 5.73
N PHE A 35 1.35 19.85 5.69
CA PHE A 35 0.50 19.40 4.59
C PHE A 35 0.93 19.99 3.24
N VAL A 36 1.17 21.31 3.20
CA VAL A 36 1.62 22.01 1.99
C VAL A 36 2.99 21.50 1.54
N GLU A 37 3.92 21.31 2.47
CA GLU A 37 5.25 20.76 2.18
C GLU A 37 5.18 19.34 1.61
N TYR A 38 4.33 18.47 2.18
CA TYR A 38 4.06 17.16 1.59
C TYR A 38 3.48 17.27 0.18
N ALA A 39 2.53 18.16 -0.07
CA ALA A 39 1.96 18.34 -1.41
C ALA A 39 3.05 18.70 -2.45
N PHE A 40 4.00 19.56 -2.08
CA PHE A 40 5.16 19.85 -2.93
C PHE A 40 6.06 18.64 -3.14
N ILE A 41 6.37 17.90 -2.08
CA ILE A 41 7.20 16.69 -2.18
C ILE A 41 6.52 15.64 -3.06
N VAL A 42 5.19 15.49 -3.01
CA VAL A 42 4.45 14.58 -3.91
C VAL A 42 4.59 15.01 -5.36
N GLY A 43 4.55 16.32 -5.64
CA GLY A 43 4.80 16.88 -6.96
C GLY A 43 6.20 16.52 -7.49
N ASP A 44 7.22 16.77 -6.68
CA ASP A 44 8.61 16.44 -7.01
C ASP A 44 8.78 14.93 -7.21
N MET A 45 8.24 14.13 -6.27
CA MET A 45 8.25 12.67 -6.30
C MET A 45 7.62 12.12 -7.58
N HIS A 46 6.53 12.72 -8.07
CA HIS A 46 5.92 12.33 -9.33
C HIS A 46 6.88 12.52 -10.52
N VAL A 47 7.53 13.69 -10.59
CA VAL A 47 8.50 14.00 -11.64
C VAL A 47 9.73 13.12 -11.55
N GLU A 48 10.28 12.94 -10.35
CA GLU A 48 11.57 12.27 -10.10
C GLU A 48 11.48 10.73 -10.16
N LEU A 49 10.32 10.12 -9.86
CA LEU A 49 10.18 8.66 -9.75
C LEU A 49 9.23 8.02 -10.77
N PHE A 50 8.22 8.76 -11.24
CA PHE A 50 7.09 8.20 -11.99
C PHE A 50 6.88 8.82 -13.38
N SER A 51 7.53 9.94 -13.70
CA SER A 51 7.46 10.52 -15.05
C SER A 51 8.07 9.61 -16.12
N ALA A 52 7.66 9.77 -17.38
CA ALA A 52 8.25 9.02 -18.49
C ALA A 52 9.77 9.19 -18.59
N SER A 53 10.29 10.39 -18.27
CA SER A 53 11.73 10.63 -18.17
C SER A 53 12.36 9.88 -17.00
N ALA A 54 11.73 9.85 -15.83
CA ALA A 54 12.23 9.12 -14.67
C ALA A 54 12.26 7.61 -14.93
N LEU A 55 11.24 7.04 -15.57
CA LEU A 55 11.18 5.61 -15.89
C LEU A 55 12.27 5.16 -16.88
N ARG A 56 12.79 6.08 -17.70
CA ARG A 56 13.92 5.83 -18.62
C ARG A 56 15.28 5.93 -17.94
N GLN A 57 15.35 6.42 -16.70
CA GLN A 57 16.61 6.50 -15.97
C GLN A 57 17.04 5.12 -15.46
N PRO A 58 18.36 4.91 -15.26
CA PRO A 58 18.86 3.70 -14.63
C PRO A 58 18.23 3.47 -13.24
N LEU A 59 18.00 2.20 -12.89
CA LEU A 59 17.42 1.79 -11.62
C LEU A 59 18.18 2.37 -10.41
N ALA A 60 19.52 2.40 -10.47
CA ALA A 60 20.35 3.00 -9.42
C ALA A 60 20.03 4.49 -9.18
N THR A 61 19.81 5.26 -10.25
CA THR A 61 19.43 6.68 -10.16
C THR A 61 18.04 6.84 -9.55
N ARG A 62 17.08 6.03 -9.99
CA ARG A 62 15.71 6.05 -9.45
C ARG A 62 15.67 5.67 -7.97
N SER A 63 16.45 4.67 -7.56
CA SER A 63 16.59 4.28 -6.16
C SER A 63 17.21 5.37 -5.30
N GLN A 64 18.22 6.08 -5.83
CA GLN A 64 18.81 7.22 -5.14
C GLN A 64 17.80 8.37 -4.98
N ASN A 65 17.05 8.70 -6.04
CA ASN A 65 16.00 9.72 -5.97
C ASN A 65 14.92 9.34 -4.94
N ALA A 66 14.52 8.07 -4.88
CA ALA A 66 13.56 7.61 -3.89
C ALA A 66 14.05 7.83 -2.46
N LYS A 67 15.32 7.52 -2.17
CA LYS A 67 15.95 7.78 -0.88
C LYS A 67 15.97 9.28 -0.53
N LEU A 68 16.22 10.15 -1.52
CA LEU A 68 16.18 11.60 -1.33
C LEU A 68 14.75 12.11 -1.02
N VAL A 69 13.74 11.60 -1.73
CA VAL A 69 12.34 11.91 -1.43
C VAL A 69 11.98 11.49 0.00
N VAL A 70 12.37 10.28 0.42
CA VAL A 70 12.11 9.80 1.79
C VAL A 70 12.79 10.69 2.82
N ALA A 71 14.05 11.10 2.60
CA ALA A 71 14.75 12.00 3.50
C ALA A 71 13.98 13.32 3.68
N LYS A 72 13.47 13.92 2.60
CA LYS A 72 12.64 15.13 2.65
C LYS A 72 11.34 14.91 3.45
N LEU A 73 10.66 13.78 3.26
CA LEU A 73 9.43 13.44 4.01
C LEU A 73 9.71 13.35 5.52
N LEU A 74 10.79 12.67 5.91
CA LEU A 74 11.18 12.50 7.32
C LEU A 74 11.60 13.82 7.97
N GLU A 75 12.28 14.69 7.22
CA GLU A 75 12.66 16.03 7.68
C GLU A 75 11.43 16.88 7.98
N VAL A 76 10.46 16.92 7.06
CA VAL A 76 9.18 17.62 7.27
C VAL A 76 8.45 17.06 8.49
N ASN A 77 8.36 15.74 8.61
CA ASN A 77 7.70 15.12 9.76
C ASN A 77 8.37 15.50 11.09
N THR A 78 9.70 15.49 11.13
CA THR A 78 10.45 15.87 12.32
C THR A 78 10.17 17.32 12.72
N ARG A 79 10.10 18.25 11.76
CA ARG A 79 9.70 19.65 12.02
C ARG A 79 8.27 19.74 12.55
N ILE A 80 7.33 18.96 12.00
CA ILE A 80 5.94 18.91 12.48
C ILE A 80 5.90 18.43 13.94
N LYS A 81 6.58 17.31 14.26
CA LYS A 81 6.58 16.73 15.62
C LYS A 81 7.23 17.65 16.64
N GLN A 82 8.37 18.27 16.33
CA GLN A 82 9.01 19.27 17.20
C GLN A 82 8.11 20.49 17.46
N SER A 83 7.32 20.89 16.47
CA SER A 83 6.36 21.99 16.62
C SER A 83 5.15 21.57 17.48
N ALA A 84 4.67 20.34 17.30
CA ALA A 84 3.58 19.76 18.08
C ALA A 84 3.96 19.56 19.56
N GLU A 85 5.23 19.26 19.88
CA GLU A 85 5.71 19.21 21.28
C GLU A 85 5.63 20.58 21.97
N ARG A 86 5.90 21.66 21.23
CA ARG A 86 5.84 23.03 21.75
C ARG A 86 4.41 23.56 21.83
N SER A 87 3.54 23.09 20.95
CA SER A 87 2.15 23.51 20.83
C SER A 87 1.29 22.31 20.44
N PRO A 88 0.89 21.47 21.41
CA PRO A 88 0.17 20.24 21.13
C PRO A 88 -1.21 20.53 20.53
N PRO A 89 -1.72 19.65 19.64
CA PRO A 89 -3.09 19.72 19.16
C PRO A 89 -4.09 19.70 20.32
N ASP A 90 -4.82 20.80 20.48
CA ASP A 90 -5.75 21.03 21.60
C ASP A 90 -7.16 20.50 21.31
N ASP A 91 -7.59 20.53 20.04
CA ASP A 91 -8.89 20.03 19.60
C ASP A 91 -8.84 18.73 18.78
N ASP A 92 -10.02 18.14 18.57
CA ASP A 92 -10.19 16.87 17.85
C ASP A 92 -9.84 16.98 16.36
N LEU A 93 -10.05 18.15 15.74
CA LEU A 93 -9.72 18.38 14.34
C LEU A 93 -8.20 18.41 14.13
N HIS A 94 -7.48 19.12 14.99
CA HIS A 94 -6.02 19.22 14.97
C HIS A 94 -5.37 17.85 15.24
N LYS A 95 -5.94 17.04 16.15
CA LYS A 95 -5.51 15.65 16.37
C LYS A 95 -5.74 14.79 15.12
N ALA A 96 -6.90 14.90 14.48
CA ALA A 96 -7.19 14.19 13.24
C ALA A 96 -6.24 14.60 12.09
N LEU A 97 -5.90 15.88 11.97
CA LEU A 97 -4.90 16.37 11.01
C LEU A 97 -3.49 15.83 11.30
N ALA A 98 -3.08 15.75 12.56
CA ALA A 98 -1.79 15.14 12.91
C ALA A 98 -1.72 13.66 12.50
N VAL A 99 -2.81 12.90 12.76
CA VAL A 99 -2.93 11.50 12.31
C VAL A 99 -2.90 11.40 10.78
N LEU A 100 -3.59 12.31 10.07
CA LEU A 100 -3.57 12.36 8.61
C LEU A 100 -2.15 12.54 8.08
N LEU A 101 -1.36 13.45 8.66
CA LEU A 101 0.01 13.73 8.24
C LEU A 101 0.94 12.54 8.50
N ASP A 102 0.78 11.82 9.61
CA ASP A 102 1.52 10.58 9.87
C ASP A 102 1.18 9.51 8.82
N PHE A 103 -0.11 9.30 8.55
CA PHE A 103 -0.55 8.34 7.53
C PHE A 103 -0.01 8.72 6.14
N MET A 104 -0.11 10.00 5.77
CA MET A 104 0.43 10.51 4.50
C MET A 104 1.93 10.24 4.40
N MET A 105 2.71 10.57 5.44
CA MET A 105 4.15 10.35 5.45
C MET A 105 4.47 8.88 5.22
N TYR A 106 3.91 7.98 6.03
CA TYR A 106 4.19 6.55 5.90
C TYR A 106 3.75 6.01 4.54
N GLY A 107 2.57 6.40 4.06
CA GLY A 107 2.08 5.99 2.74
C GLY A 107 2.98 6.48 1.59
N LEU A 108 3.45 7.73 1.65
CA LEU A 108 4.37 8.27 0.65
C LEU A 108 5.75 7.60 0.70
N ILE A 109 6.25 7.28 1.89
CA ILE A 109 7.48 6.49 2.07
C ILE A 109 7.30 5.10 1.47
N THR A 110 6.16 4.43 1.71
CA THR A 110 5.83 3.14 1.08
C THR A 110 5.87 3.24 -0.44
N ILE A 111 5.25 4.27 -1.02
CA ILE A 111 5.25 4.45 -2.49
C ILE A 111 6.67 4.72 -3.00
N ALA A 112 7.46 5.54 -2.31
CA ALA A 112 8.82 5.87 -2.71
C ALA A 112 9.75 4.66 -2.64
N TYR A 113 9.76 3.92 -1.52
CA TYR A 113 10.64 2.76 -1.39
C TYR A 113 10.23 1.57 -2.25
N ARG A 114 9.02 1.55 -2.79
CA ARG A 114 8.61 0.50 -3.73
C ARG A 114 9.39 0.52 -5.05
N VAL A 115 9.96 1.66 -5.45
CA VAL A 115 10.82 1.70 -6.65
C VAL A 115 12.23 1.18 -6.38
N VAL A 116 12.58 0.98 -5.12
CA VAL A 116 13.90 0.47 -4.71
C VAL A 116 13.86 -1.06 -4.76
N PRO A 117 14.80 -1.70 -5.47
CA PRO A 117 14.89 -3.16 -5.52
C PRO A 117 15.10 -3.76 -4.14
N CYS A 118 14.61 -4.99 -3.96
CA CYS A 118 14.96 -5.80 -2.80
C CYS A 118 16.39 -6.34 -2.99
N ASP A 119 17.30 -6.06 -2.05
CA ASP A 119 18.70 -6.50 -2.12
C ASP A 119 18.85 -8.02 -1.95
N GLU A 120 17.86 -8.67 -1.33
CA GLU A 120 17.80 -10.13 -1.28
C GLU A 120 17.24 -10.64 -2.60
N ALA A 121 17.91 -11.61 -3.23
CA ALA A 121 17.41 -12.35 -4.38
C ALA A 121 16.04 -12.96 -4.03
N SER A 122 14.98 -12.19 -4.23
CA SER A 122 13.67 -12.54 -3.74
C SER A 122 13.01 -13.40 -4.79
N ASP A 123 12.79 -14.67 -4.47
CA ASP A 123 12.03 -15.61 -5.33
C ASP A 123 10.56 -15.21 -5.54
N ASN A 124 10.11 -14.08 -4.97
CA ASN A 124 8.73 -13.64 -5.06
C ASN A 124 8.63 -12.16 -5.48
N PRO A 125 8.00 -11.84 -6.63
CA PRO A 125 7.87 -10.48 -7.15
C PRO A 125 7.03 -9.54 -6.27
N LEU A 126 6.33 -10.08 -5.26
CA LEU A 126 5.55 -9.31 -4.30
C LEU A 126 6.37 -8.80 -3.11
N LYS A 127 7.61 -9.27 -2.93
CA LYS A 127 8.48 -8.80 -1.84
C LYS A 127 8.98 -7.39 -2.14
N CYS A 128 8.82 -6.52 -1.15
CA CYS A 128 9.45 -5.20 -1.13
C CYS A 128 10.58 -5.20 -0.11
N GLY A 129 11.50 -4.23 -0.20
CA GLY A 129 12.51 -4.01 0.84
C GLY A 129 11.88 -3.81 2.23
N ASN A 130 12.68 -4.06 3.26
CA ASN A 130 12.22 -3.98 4.66
C ASN A 130 11.67 -2.60 5.00
N GLU A 131 12.30 -1.53 4.50
CA GLU A 131 11.90 -0.15 4.73
C GLU A 131 10.53 0.17 4.11
N CYS A 132 10.25 -0.38 2.92
CA CYS A 132 8.94 -0.24 2.27
C CYS A 132 7.85 -0.94 3.09
N THR A 133 8.13 -2.17 3.51
CA THR A 133 7.20 -2.99 4.30
C THR A 133 6.93 -2.37 5.66
N GLU A 134 7.97 -1.86 6.34
CA GLU A 134 7.81 -1.23 7.64
C GLU A 134 7.03 0.09 7.56
N ALA A 135 7.26 0.90 6.52
CA ALA A 135 6.42 2.07 6.25
C ALA A 135 4.95 1.69 6.03
N ALA A 136 4.70 0.60 5.29
CA ALA A 136 3.34 0.11 5.06
C ALA A 136 2.66 -0.34 6.37
N ARG A 137 3.39 -1.06 7.24
CA ARG A 137 2.90 -1.43 8.57
C ARG A 137 2.55 -0.20 9.38
N ASN A 138 3.44 0.78 9.44
CA ASN A 138 3.23 1.98 10.24
C ASN A 138 2.02 2.79 9.77
N ALA A 139 1.80 2.91 8.45
CA ALA A 139 0.58 3.53 7.93
C ALA A 139 -0.69 2.82 8.42
N LEU A 140 -0.72 1.48 8.40
CA LEU A 140 -1.89 0.73 8.87
C LEU A 140 -2.04 0.75 10.39
N ARG A 141 -0.94 0.72 11.14
CA ARG A 141 -0.95 0.93 12.60
C ARG A 141 -1.52 2.30 12.95
N THR A 142 -1.19 3.36 12.19
CA THR A 142 -1.79 4.69 12.37
C THR A 142 -3.31 4.65 12.27
N ILE A 143 -3.88 3.93 11.29
CA ILE A 143 -5.33 3.77 11.16
C ILE A 143 -5.91 3.04 12.39
N VAL A 144 -5.33 1.90 12.76
CA VAL A 144 -5.81 1.07 13.88
C VAL A 144 -5.79 1.86 15.19
N THR A 145 -4.63 2.45 15.53
CA THR A 145 -4.47 3.21 16.78
C THR A 145 -5.37 4.46 16.82
N ALA A 146 -5.57 5.16 15.69
CA ALA A 146 -6.48 6.30 15.65
C ALA A 146 -7.95 5.87 15.86
N PHE A 147 -8.34 4.74 15.28
CA PHE A 147 -9.68 4.19 15.48
C PHE A 147 -9.93 3.77 16.94
N GLU A 148 -8.99 3.03 17.53
CA GLU A 148 -9.05 2.58 18.92
C GLU A 148 -9.04 3.74 19.92
N SER A 149 -8.28 4.81 19.63
CA SER A 149 -8.19 5.96 20.54
C SER A 149 -9.42 6.86 20.49
N TRP A 150 -9.97 7.15 19.31
CA TRP A 150 -11.11 8.07 19.20
C TRP A 150 -12.04 7.82 18.01
N GLY A 151 -11.59 7.16 16.94
CA GLY A 151 -12.40 6.98 15.73
C GLY A 151 -13.72 6.23 15.97
N HIS A 152 -13.70 5.20 16.83
CA HIS A 152 -14.90 4.43 17.17
C HIS A 152 -15.99 5.24 17.88
N LEU A 153 -15.62 6.32 18.59
CA LEU A 153 -16.55 7.22 19.29
C LEU A 153 -17.19 8.25 18.34
N ARG A 154 -16.59 8.48 17.17
CA ARG A 154 -16.96 9.56 16.23
C ARG A 154 -16.98 9.08 14.78
N ILE A 155 -17.86 8.13 14.47
CA ILE A 155 -17.91 7.46 13.15
C ILE A 155 -18.01 8.42 11.96
N THR A 156 -18.78 9.52 12.07
CA THR A 156 -18.88 10.51 10.99
C THR A 156 -17.54 11.21 10.71
N GLY A 157 -16.85 11.67 11.76
CA GLY A 157 -15.53 12.30 11.62
C GLY A 157 -14.47 11.30 11.17
N TRP A 158 -14.56 10.06 11.65
CA TRP A 158 -13.70 8.96 11.21
C TRP A 158 -13.87 8.64 9.72
N SER A 159 -15.12 8.56 9.23
CA SER A 159 -15.41 8.37 7.80
C SER A 159 -14.83 9.52 6.95
N MET A 160 -14.94 10.76 7.40
CA MET A 160 -14.34 11.90 6.72
C MET A 160 -12.80 11.80 6.67
N LEU A 161 -12.18 11.44 7.79
CA LEU A 161 -10.72 11.27 7.87
C LEU A 161 -10.23 10.14 6.96
N LEU A 162 -10.89 8.98 6.96
CA LEU A 162 -10.54 7.87 6.07
C LEU A 162 -10.67 8.27 4.59
N ASN A 163 -11.76 8.94 4.21
CA ASN A 163 -11.92 9.42 2.84
C ASN A 163 -10.78 10.38 2.45
N MET A 164 -10.36 11.28 3.34
CA MET A 164 -9.21 12.15 3.11
C MET A 164 -7.90 11.36 2.97
N MET A 165 -7.61 10.43 3.89
CA MET A 165 -6.43 9.58 3.86
C MET A 165 -6.28 8.84 2.53
N PHE A 166 -7.32 8.12 2.11
CA PHE A 166 -7.29 7.32 0.89
C PHE A 166 -7.39 8.14 -0.40
N SER A 167 -7.91 9.36 -0.33
CA SER A 167 -7.85 10.30 -1.47
C SER A 167 -6.43 10.81 -1.71
N LEU A 168 -5.63 10.95 -0.65
CA LEU A 168 -4.27 11.50 -0.72
C LEU A 168 -3.22 10.42 -0.98
N VAL A 169 -3.33 9.27 -0.31
CA VAL A 169 -2.40 8.15 -0.48
C VAL A 169 -3.19 6.85 -0.65
N PRO A 170 -3.57 6.49 -1.90
CA PRO A 170 -4.47 5.37 -2.14
C PRO A 170 -3.75 4.02 -1.99
N PHE A 171 -4.27 3.16 -1.09
CA PHE A 171 -4.06 1.72 -0.93
C PHE A 171 -2.63 1.15 -0.93
N ALA A 172 -1.58 1.95 -1.09
CA ALA A 172 -0.19 1.48 -1.22
C ALA A 172 0.22 0.61 -0.03
N SER A 173 -0.15 1.02 1.19
CA SER A 173 0.14 0.27 2.41
C SER A 173 -0.58 -1.09 2.47
N PHE A 174 -1.84 -1.16 2.03
CA PHE A 174 -2.59 -2.43 1.95
C PHE A 174 -1.98 -3.38 0.93
N ILE A 175 -1.61 -2.86 -0.25
CA ILE A 175 -1.02 -3.65 -1.33
C ILE A 175 0.33 -4.23 -0.90
N VAL A 176 1.21 -3.40 -0.36
CA VAL A 176 2.55 -3.84 0.08
C VAL A 176 2.44 -4.85 1.22
N LEU A 177 1.59 -4.60 2.21
CA LEU A 177 1.48 -5.50 3.36
C LEU A 177 0.82 -6.84 2.98
N ALA A 178 -0.21 -6.82 2.11
CA ALA A 178 -0.80 -8.05 1.58
C ALA A 178 0.21 -8.84 0.73
N GLY A 179 0.95 -8.18 -0.15
CA GLY A 179 2.01 -8.81 -0.96
C GLY A 179 3.10 -9.45 -0.10
N HIS A 180 3.58 -8.72 0.91
CA HIS A 180 4.55 -9.24 1.87
C HIS A 180 4.00 -10.47 2.63
N THR A 181 2.74 -10.41 3.08
CA THR A 181 2.06 -11.51 3.78
C THR A 181 1.91 -12.74 2.88
N VAL A 182 1.54 -12.57 1.62
CA VAL A 182 1.46 -13.67 0.63
C VAL A 182 2.83 -14.30 0.40
N ALA A 183 3.88 -13.48 0.32
CA ALA A 183 5.23 -13.96 0.07
C ALA A 183 5.84 -14.72 1.25
N THR A 184 5.59 -14.26 2.48
CA THR A 184 6.26 -14.74 3.71
C THR A 184 5.38 -15.60 4.61
N ALA A 185 4.07 -15.59 4.41
CA ALA A 185 3.07 -16.14 5.34
C ALA A 185 3.15 -15.53 6.76
N SER A 186 3.51 -14.24 6.86
CA SER A 186 3.56 -13.50 8.12
C SER A 186 2.19 -13.41 8.81
N GLU A 187 2.06 -14.03 9.99
CA GLU A 187 0.83 -13.94 10.80
C GLU A 187 0.63 -12.55 11.41
N GLU A 188 1.73 -11.86 11.76
CA GLU A 188 1.68 -10.49 12.28
C GLU A 188 1.07 -9.53 11.26
N ASP A 189 1.53 -9.59 10.02
CA ASP A 189 1.06 -8.73 8.94
C ASP A 189 -0.39 -9.04 8.55
N LEU A 190 -0.77 -10.32 8.58
CA LEU A 190 -2.15 -10.75 8.39
C LEU A 190 -3.08 -10.20 9.49
N THR A 191 -2.62 -10.21 10.74
CA THR A 191 -3.36 -9.67 11.88
C THR A 191 -3.53 -8.16 11.74
N LEU A 192 -2.48 -7.45 11.35
CA LEU A 192 -2.54 -6.00 11.13
C LEU A 192 -3.49 -5.63 9.98
N LEU A 193 -3.49 -6.38 8.87
CA LEU A 193 -4.47 -6.22 7.79
C LEU A 193 -5.90 -6.40 8.30
N CYS A 194 -6.15 -7.45 9.10
CA CYS A 194 -7.46 -7.71 9.69
C CYS A 194 -7.92 -6.55 10.57
N SER A 195 -7.06 -6.08 11.50
CA SER A 195 -7.38 -4.96 12.39
C SER A 195 -7.64 -3.66 11.62
N ALA A 196 -6.87 -3.39 10.56
CA ALA A 196 -7.09 -2.20 9.73
C ALA A 196 -8.43 -2.27 8.98
N VAL A 197 -8.82 -3.44 8.46
CA VAL A 197 -10.14 -3.65 7.85
C VAL A 197 -11.26 -3.46 8.87
N ALA A 198 -11.10 -4.02 10.08
CA ALA A 198 -12.07 -3.86 11.16
C ALA A 198 -12.23 -2.39 11.60
N ALA A 199 -11.16 -1.59 11.57
CA ALA A 199 -11.22 -0.16 11.84
C ALA A 199 -11.99 0.64 10.77
N ILE A 200 -12.03 0.14 9.52
CA ILE A 200 -12.72 0.79 8.39
C ILE A 200 -14.19 0.37 8.31
N GLU A 201 -14.50 -0.87 8.67
CA GLU A 201 -15.83 -1.50 8.57
C GLU A 201 -17.01 -0.63 9.05
N PRO A 202 -16.94 0.05 10.21
CA PRO A 202 -18.06 0.86 10.72
C PRO A 202 -18.47 2.00 9.78
N THR A 203 -17.59 2.41 8.87
CA THR A 203 -17.86 3.49 7.91
C THR A 203 -18.56 3.00 6.64
N SER A 204 -18.62 1.68 6.41
CA SER A 204 -19.17 1.09 5.17
C SER A 204 -20.64 1.43 4.92
N SER A 205 -21.42 1.68 5.97
CA SER A 205 -22.84 2.06 5.87
C SER A 205 -23.04 3.57 5.65
N SER A 206 -21.98 4.39 5.75
CA SER A 206 -22.10 5.86 5.70
C SER A 206 -22.29 6.41 4.29
N SER A 207 -21.71 5.77 3.28
CA SER A 207 -21.81 6.19 1.87
C SER A 207 -21.40 5.06 0.92
N PRO A 208 -21.82 5.10 -0.37
CA PRO A 208 -21.33 4.16 -1.39
C PRO A 208 -19.81 4.17 -1.53
N SER A 209 -19.17 5.34 -1.41
CA SER A 209 -17.71 5.47 -1.47
C SER A 209 -17.02 4.81 -0.29
N ALA A 210 -17.55 4.98 0.92
CA ALA A 210 -17.00 4.34 2.12
C ALA A 210 -17.19 2.81 2.10
N LYS A 211 -18.32 2.33 1.57
CA LYS A 211 -18.53 0.90 1.30
C LYS A 211 -17.47 0.36 0.34
N LYS A 212 -17.26 1.03 -0.79
CA LYS A 212 -16.26 0.64 -1.78
C LYS A 212 -14.84 0.63 -1.20
N LEU A 213 -14.51 1.62 -0.37
CA LEU A 213 -13.23 1.67 0.34
C LEU A 213 -13.05 0.44 1.24
N TYR A 214 -14.05 0.12 2.07
CA TYR A 214 -14.04 -1.06 2.92
C TYR A 214 -13.89 -2.35 2.11
N ASP A 215 -14.68 -2.52 1.05
CA ASP A 215 -14.67 -3.73 0.21
C ASP A 215 -13.27 -3.96 -0.39
N VAL A 216 -12.63 -2.91 -0.91
CA VAL A 216 -11.25 -2.99 -1.45
C VAL A 216 -10.24 -3.40 -0.37
N CYS A 217 -10.27 -2.75 0.79
CA CYS A 217 -9.38 -3.11 1.91
C CYS A 217 -9.59 -4.56 2.37
N LYS A 218 -10.85 -5.00 2.42
CA LYS A 218 -11.23 -6.37 2.78
C LYS A 218 -10.68 -7.39 1.78
N THR A 219 -10.75 -7.11 0.48
CA THR A 219 -10.20 -8.00 -0.56
C THR A 219 -8.69 -8.24 -0.37
N PHE A 220 -7.92 -7.20 -0.03
CA PHE A 220 -6.47 -7.38 0.24
C PHE A 220 -6.21 -8.33 1.42
N TYR A 221 -6.99 -8.21 2.48
CA TYR A 221 -6.93 -9.12 3.62
C TYR A 221 -7.34 -10.56 3.23
N GLU A 222 -8.43 -10.73 2.49
CA GLU A 222 -8.91 -12.05 2.06
C GLU A 222 -7.89 -12.77 1.16
N LEU A 223 -7.26 -12.05 0.23
CA LEU A 223 -6.21 -12.57 -0.64
C LEU A 223 -5.00 -13.07 0.17
N ALA A 224 -4.57 -12.28 1.17
CA ALA A 224 -3.50 -12.66 2.07
C ALA A 224 -3.87 -13.89 2.91
N SER A 225 -5.05 -13.89 3.53
CA SER A 225 -5.58 -14.99 4.35
C SER A 225 -5.70 -16.30 3.58
N PHE A 226 -6.22 -16.25 2.35
CA PHE A 226 -6.34 -17.44 1.51
C PHE A 226 -4.98 -18.04 1.16
N SER A 227 -3.99 -17.18 0.89
CA SER A 227 -2.64 -17.61 0.53
C SER A 227 -1.86 -18.20 1.70
N THR A 228 -1.98 -17.65 2.91
CA THR A 228 -1.35 -18.22 4.11
C THR A 228 -1.96 -19.59 4.46
N LYS A 229 -3.29 -19.71 4.40
CA LYS A 229 -4.02 -20.98 4.58
C LYS A 229 -3.55 -22.04 3.60
N ARG A 230 -3.46 -21.70 2.31
CA ARG A 230 -2.99 -22.63 1.26
C ARG A 230 -1.58 -23.13 1.54
N ARG A 231 -0.65 -22.24 1.91
CA ARG A 231 0.73 -22.62 2.23
C ARG A 231 0.81 -23.55 3.45
N SER A 232 -0.02 -23.32 4.47
CA SER A 232 -0.11 -24.23 5.63
C SER A 232 -0.57 -25.64 5.26
N LEU A 233 -1.49 -25.77 4.29
CA LEU A 233 -1.99 -27.05 3.80
C LEU A 233 -0.95 -27.79 2.95
N VAL A 234 -0.20 -27.08 2.12
CA VAL A 234 0.90 -27.65 1.32
C VAL A 234 2.02 -28.14 2.23
N SER A 235 2.43 -27.34 3.22
CA SER A 235 3.47 -27.74 4.19
C SER A 235 3.06 -28.98 5.01
N LYS A 236 1.76 -29.12 5.35
CA LYS A 236 1.22 -30.31 6.02
C LYS A 236 1.20 -31.55 5.12
N LYS A 237 0.92 -31.41 3.82
CA LYS A 237 0.97 -32.52 2.85
C LYS A 237 2.41 -33.00 2.60
N SER A 238 3.38 -32.09 2.51
CA SER A 238 4.80 -32.43 2.33
C SER A 238 5.36 -33.24 3.51
N GLN A 239 4.95 -32.92 4.75
CA GLN A 239 5.33 -33.70 5.93
C GLN A 239 4.64 -35.08 6.00
N HIS A 240 3.43 -35.22 5.45
CA HIS A 240 2.75 -36.52 5.40
C HIS A 240 3.31 -37.44 4.30
N SER A 241 3.80 -36.88 3.17
CA SER A 241 4.47 -37.67 2.12
C SER A 241 5.85 -38.19 2.52
N GLU A 242 6.57 -37.52 3.44
CA GLU A 242 7.86 -38.02 3.95
C GLU A 242 7.73 -39.11 5.02
N GLN A 243 6.55 -39.31 5.62
CA GLN A 243 6.31 -40.39 6.59
C GLN A 243 5.75 -41.69 5.98
N VAL A 244 5.43 -41.73 4.68
CA VAL A 244 4.78 -42.90 4.04
C VAL A 244 5.73 -43.68 3.11
N TYR A 245 6.97 -43.23 2.89
CA TYR A 245 7.96 -44.02 2.14
C TYR A 245 8.70 -45.02 3.06
N GLY A 246 7.93 -45.94 3.63
CA GLY A 246 8.42 -46.92 4.58
C GLY A 246 7.50 -48.12 4.76
N GLN A 247 6.90 -48.66 3.70
CA GLN A 247 6.64 -50.10 3.50
C GLN A 247 5.73 -50.30 2.28
N ARG A 248 6.24 -51.07 1.33
CA ARG A 248 5.51 -51.56 0.15
C ARG A 248 4.91 -52.91 0.52
N GLU A 249 3.63 -53.14 0.20
CA GLU A 249 3.20 -54.39 -0.44
C GLU A 249 1.85 -54.25 -1.14
N LEU A 250 1.71 -55.08 -2.16
CA LEU A 250 0.84 -55.07 -3.33
C LEU A 250 -0.51 -55.72 -2.99
N GLU A 251 -1.66 -55.14 -3.39
CA GLU A 251 -2.83 -55.87 -3.93
C GLU A 251 -4.02 -54.95 -4.31
N ASP A 252 -4.85 -55.47 -5.20
CA ASP A 252 -5.76 -54.87 -6.21
C ASP A 252 -7.01 -54.05 -5.76
N ILE A 253 -7.65 -53.44 -6.79
CA ILE A 253 -9.08 -53.06 -7.00
C ILE A 253 -9.34 -51.52 -7.11
N PRO A 254 -10.25 -51.01 -7.99
CA PRO A 254 -10.25 -50.93 -9.45
C PRO A 254 -10.37 -49.45 -9.97
N SER A 255 -10.35 -49.26 -11.30
CA SER A 255 -10.38 -47.96 -11.98
C SER A 255 -11.59 -47.06 -11.65
N LEU A 256 -11.33 -45.77 -11.38
CA LEU A 256 -12.29 -44.69 -11.56
C LEU A 256 -11.68 -43.60 -12.45
N ALA A 257 -12.31 -43.41 -13.61
CA ALA A 257 -12.23 -42.32 -14.59
C ALA A 257 -10.96 -41.45 -14.63
N ASP A 258 -10.26 -41.53 -15.76
CA ASP A 258 -9.25 -40.58 -16.23
C ASP A 258 -9.72 -39.13 -16.09
N VAL A 259 -9.34 -38.48 -14.99
CA VAL A 259 -9.19 -37.02 -14.97
C VAL A 259 -7.72 -36.76 -15.06
N ASN A 260 -7.30 -36.42 -16.28
CA ASN A 260 -5.93 -36.08 -16.64
C ASN A 260 -5.49 -34.83 -15.85
N PHE A 261 -5.06 -35.00 -14.60
CA PHE A 261 -4.24 -34.03 -13.88
C PHE A 261 -2.81 -34.16 -14.40
N ALA A 262 -2.61 -33.79 -15.66
CA ALA A 262 -1.32 -33.27 -16.07
C ALA A 262 -1.15 -31.95 -15.31
N ALA A 263 -0.63 -32.04 -14.08
CA ALA A 263 -0.12 -30.89 -13.37
C ALA A 263 0.98 -30.27 -14.25
N PRO A 264 0.82 -29.03 -14.74
CA PRO A 264 1.95 -28.35 -15.32
C PRO A 264 2.96 -28.11 -14.18
N PRO A 265 4.25 -28.37 -14.40
CA PRO A 265 5.28 -27.97 -13.45
C PRO A 265 5.16 -26.45 -13.22
N TYR A 266 5.19 -26.03 -11.94
CA TYR A 266 5.19 -24.62 -11.55
C TYR A 266 6.52 -23.98 -11.96
N ASP A 267 6.65 -23.64 -13.24
CA ASP A 267 7.72 -22.82 -13.80
C ASP A 267 7.19 -21.50 -14.41
N HIS A 268 5.89 -21.21 -14.25
CA HIS A 268 5.31 -19.98 -14.79
C HIS A 268 4.91 -19.01 -13.68
N ILE A 269 5.70 -17.92 -13.62
CA ILE A 269 5.25 -16.56 -13.33
C ILE A 269 3.86 -16.39 -13.99
N MET A 270 2.84 -16.07 -13.20
CA MET A 270 1.49 -15.78 -13.73
C MET A 270 1.62 -14.75 -14.86
N ALA A 271 1.12 -15.10 -16.04
CA ALA A 271 1.28 -14.28 -17.23
C ALA A 271 0.41 -13.01 -17.11
N PRO A 272 0.74 -11.91 -17.81
CA PRO A 272 -0.02 -10.65 -17.77
C PRO A 272 -1.53 -10.81 -18.00
N GLN A 273 -1.90 -11.81 -18.79
CA GLN A 273 -3.27 -12.13 -19.17
C GLN A 273 -4.10 -12.68 -17.99
N ASP A 274 -3.46 -13.33 -17.02
CA ASP A 274 -4.12 -13.87 -15.82
C ASP A 274 -4.41 -12.76 -14.80
N TRP A 275 -3.54 -11.75 -14.72
CA TRP A 275 -3.80 -10.53 -13.94
C TRP A 275 -4.87 -9.65 -14.61
N ASP A 276 -4.83 -9.51 -15.93
CA ASP A 276 -5.87 -8.80 -16.68
C ASP A 276 -7.22 -9.51 -16.56
N ALA A 277 -7.27 -10.84 -16.49
CA ALA A 277 -8.50 -11.58 -16.24
C ALA A 277 -9.05 -11.32 -14.84
N VAL A 278 -8.19 -11.34 -13.81
CA VAL A 278 -8.58 -11.01 -12.44
C VAL A 278 -9.05 -9.56 -12.35
N MET A 279 -8.40 -8.61 -13.02
CA MET A 279 -8.68 -7.18 -12.93
C MET A 279 -9.78 -6.67 -13.88
N ASN A 280 -10.03 -7.32 -15.01
CA ASN A 280 -11.14 -7.00 -15.93
C ASN A 280 -12.51 -7.37 -15.34
N GLU A 281 -12.57 -8.33 -14.41
CA GLU A 281 -13.78 -8.61 -13.65
C GLU A 281 -14.11 -7.46 -12.66
N PHE A 282 -13.16 -6.54 -12.40
CA PHE A 282 -13.34 -5.30 -11.61
C PHE A 282 -13.70 -4.07 -12.49
N ASP A 283 -14.50 -4.20 -13.56
CA ASP A 283 -15.00 -3.03 -14.31
C ASP A 283 -15.96 -2.19 -13.45
N LEU A 284 -15.38 -1.21 -12.75
CA LEU A 284 -15.97 -0.41 -11.69
C LEU A 284 -16.69 0.87 -12.18
N GLY A 285 -17.10 0.94 -13.46
CA GLY A 285 -17.84 2.10 -14.03
C GLY A 285 -17.06 3.43 -14.05
N THR A 286 -15.81 3.41 -13.60
CA THR A 286 -14.82 4.47 -13.72
C THR A 286 -13.77 3.94 -14.68
N GLY A 287 -13.95 4.22 -15.97
CA GLY A 287 -13.31 3.53 -17.11
C GLY A 287 -11.92 2.94 -16.87
N ALA A 288 -11.73 1.71 -17.36
CA ALA A 288 -10.55 0.85 -17.26
C ALA A 288 -9.17 1.56 -17.35
N SER A 289 -9.08 2.67 -18.09
CA SER A 289 -7.86 3.47 -18.23
C SER A 289 -7.37 4.14 -16.94
N ALA A 290 -8.27 4.46 -15.99
CA ALA A 290 -7.86 5.05 -14.72
C ALA A 290 -7.09 4.03 -13.88
N MET A 291 -7.70 2.87 -13.59
CA MET A 291 -7.13 1.78 -12.78
C MET A 291 -5.90 1.14 -13.43
N ALA A 292 -5.87 0.97 -14.76
CA ALA A 292 -4.69 0.46 -15.47
C ALA A 292 -3.45 1.31 -15.15
N SER A 293 -3.54 2.64 -15.22
CA SER A 293 -2.43 3.53 -14.85
C SER A 293 -2.04 3.47 -13.36
N PHE A 294 -2.94 2.99 -12.48
CA PHE A 294 -2.69 2.80 -11.04
C PHE A 294 -2.11 1.43 -10.73
N VAL A 295 -2.15 0.47 -11.65
CA VAL A 295 -1.66 -0.91 -11.47
C VAL A 295 -0.46 -1.19 -12.37
N GLU A 296 -0.24 -0.36 -13.39
CA GLU A 296 0.93 -0.43 -14.30
C GLU A 296 2.29 -0.34 -13.57
N PRO A 297 2.44 0.43 -12.46
CA PRO A 297 3.64 0.34 -11.61
C PRO A 297 3.69 -0.90 -10.70
N TYR A 298 2.70 -1.78 -10.73
CA TYR A 298 2.46 -2.89 -9.80
C TYR A 298 2.69 -4.26 -10.44
N ILE A 299 3.04 -4.30 -11.72
CA ILE A 299 3.43 -5.50 -12.45
C ILE A 299 4.88 -5.28 -12.93
N PRO A 300 5.86 -6.08 -12.49
CA PRO A 300 7.22 -5.95 -12.97
C PRO A 300 7.25 -6.50 -14.40
N PHE A 301 7.15 -5.61 -15.39
CA PHE A 301 7.39 -5.97 -16.77
C PHE A 301 8.88 -5.85 -17.05
N ASP A 302 9.55 -6.99 -17.17
CA ASP A 302 10.81 -7.03 -17.91
C ASP A 302 10.46 -6.65 -19.36
N GLY A 303 10.99 -5.51 -19.81
CA GLY A 303 10.78 -4.93 -21.14
C GLY A 303 11.40 -5.75 -22.28
N ARG A 304 11.33 -7.08 -22.20
CA ARG A 304 11.70 -8.00 -23.27
C ARG A 304 10.59 -9.02 -23.42
N LEU A 305 9.77 -8.84 -24.45
CA LEU A 305 9.56 -9.80 -25.54
C LEU A 305 8.59 -9.16 -26.57
N PRO A 306 8.54 -9.70 -27.81
CA PRO A 306 8.66 -8.98 -29.08
C PRO A 306 7.39 -8.28 -29.59
#